data_AF-A0A3M4P072-F1
#
_entry.id   AF-A0A3M4P072-F1
#
_cell.length_a   1.000
_cell.length_b   1.000
_cell.length_c   1.000
_cell.angle_alpha   90.00
_cell.angle_beta   90.00
_cell.angle_gamma   90.00
#
_symmetry.space_group_name_H-M   'P 1'
#
loop_
_entity.id
_entity.type
_entity.pdbx_description
1 polymer ?
#
loop_
_entity_poly.entity_id
_entity_poly.type
_entity_poly.pdbx_seq_one_letter_code
_entity_poly.pdbx_strand_id
1 'polypeptide(L)'
;MRNKAVQLISSRGRGSNKFLSGCDSSNHEVLKINVEKLSSSARVLEGKLKEHMNKDVQVSHLYNDLRPLLELAKSRRILTPIEVGAVPGRYRFTENGLQEYSDLEHAYAVFSIEITGGEPPLLKILRAERNRK
;
A
#
# COMPACT_ATOMS: atom_id res chain seq x y z
N MET A 1 -54.32 -19.02 -27.46
CA MET A 1 -55.61 -18.31 -27.23
C MET A 1 -55.34 -17.12 -26.32
N ARG A 2 -55.71 -15.92 -26.76
CA ARG A 2 -55.60 -14.67 -25.99
C ARG A 2 -56.79 -14.58 -25.03
N ASN A 3 -56.59 -14.24 -23.77
CA ASN A 3 -57.63 -13.57 -22.99
C ASN A 3 -57.02 -12.57 -22.01
N LYS A 4 -57.50 -11.33 -22.15
CA LYS A 4 -57.27 -10.17 -21.30
C LYS A 4 -57.95 -10.40 -19.95
N ALA A 5 -57.30 -9.96 -18.87
CA ALA A 5 -58.01 -9.45 -17.71
C ALA A 5 -57.24 -8.23 -17.16
N VAL A 6 -57.98 -7.14 -17.00
CA VAL A 6 -57.53 -5.80 -16.64
C VAL A 6 -57.64 -5.64 -15.12
N GLN A 7 -56.53 -5.16 -14.53
CA GLN A 7 -56.34 -4.27 -13.37
C GLN A 7 -57.53 -3.96 -12.45
N LEU A 8 -57.28 -4.06 -11.13
CA LEU A 8 -57.77 -3.10 -10.13
C LEU A 8 -56.74 -2.92 -8.98
N ILE A 9 -56.01 -1.80 -9.05
CA ILE A 9 -55.66 -0.83 -7.99
C ILE A 9 -55.27 -1.32 -6.58
N SER A 10 -53.99 -1.11 -6.23
CA SER A 10 -53.59 -0.76 -4.85
C SER A 10 -52.97 0.64 -4.84
N SER A 11 -53.41 1.43 -3.88
CA SER A 11 -53.34 2.87 -3.81
C SER A 11 -51.98 3.38 -3.28
N ARG A 12 -51.47 4.41 -3.98
CA ARG A 12 -50.85 5.64 -3.46
C ARG A 12 -50.07 5.57 -2.13
N GLY A 13 -48.75 5.73 -2.25
CA GLY A 13 -47.88 6.28 -1.20
C GLY A 13 -46.78 7.12 -1.85
N ARG A 14 -47.01 8.43 -1.94
CA ARG A 14 -46.11 9.45 -2.49
C ARG A 14 -44.98 9.67 -1.48
N GLY A 15 -43.74 9.50 -1.89
CA GLY A 15 -42.57 9.72 -1.03
C GLY A 15 -41.31 9.85 -1.85
N SER A 16 -41.21 10.94 -2.61
CA SER A 16 -39.95 11.39 -3.19
C SER A 16 -39.00 11.75 -2.06
N ASN A 17 -38.23 10.79 -1.57
CA ASN A 17 -37.14 11.10 -0.65
C ASN A 17 -35.81 11.00 -1.39
N LYS A 18 -35.46 12.16 -1.94
CA LYS A 18 -34.22 12.47 -2.62
C LYS A 18 -33.13 12.55 -1.54
N PHE A 19 -32.70 11.42 -0.99
CA PHE A 19 -31.44 11.37 -0.26
C PHE A 19 -30.33 10.99 -1.24
N LEU A 20 -30.05 11.94 -2.14
CA LEU A 20 -28.69 12.17 -2.61
C LEU A 20 -27.92 12.74 -1.42
N SER A 21 -27.59 11.87 -0.47
CA SER A 21 -26.54 12.13 0.51
C SER A 21 -25.23 11.94 -0.26
N GLY A 22 -24.61 13.05 -0.64
CA GLY A 22 -23.35 13.08 -1.37
C GLY A 22 -22.35 12.14 -0.73
N CYS A 23 -22.03 11.06 -1.42
CA CYS A 23 -20.72 10.48 -1.33
C CYS A 23 -19.83 11.54 -1.95
N ASP A 24 -19.23 12.41 -1.13
CA ASP A 24 -18.14 13.26 -1.56
C ASP A 24 -17.21 12.36 -2.34
N SER A 25 -17.10 12.65 -3.65
CA SER A 25 -16.04 12.16 -4.50
C SER A 25 -14.77 12.62 -3.82
N SER A 26 -14.30 11.78 -2.90
CA SER A 26 -13.04 11.93 -2.24
C SER A 26 -12.09 12.12 -3.39
N ASN A 27 -11.49 13.30 -3.49
CA ASN A 27 -10.30 13.52 -4.27
C ASN A 27 -9.27 12.58 -3.66
N HIS A 28 -9.36 11.29 -4.04
CA HIS A 28 -8.40 10.29 -3.73
C HIS A 28 -7.24 10.72 -4.61
N GLU A 29 -6.36 11.57 -4.05
CA GLU A 29 -5.04 11.78 -4.59
C GLU A 29 -4.50 10.38 -4.83
N VAL A 30 -4.54 9.95 -6.09
CA VAL A 30 -4.06 8.65 -6.50
C VAL A 30 -2.60 8.65 -6.07
N LEU A 31 -2.30 7.88 -5.01
CA LEU A 31 -0.95 7.75 -4.51
C LEU A 31 -0.09 7.28 -5.68
N LYS A 32 0.66 8.20 -6.26
CA LYS A 32 1.42 7.94 -7.48
C LYS A 32 2.77 7.38 -7.08
N ILE A 33 3.03 6.12 -7.44
CA ILE A 33 4.33 5.51 -7.22
C ILE A 33 5.43 6.36 -7.86
N ASN A 34 6.49 6.61 -7.09
CA ASN A 34 7.74 7.12 -7.61
C ASN A 34 8.64 5.94 -8.00
N VAL A 35 8.62 5.58 -9.29
CA VAL A 35 9.31 4.38 -9.82
C VAL A 35 10.82 4.43 -9.56
N GLU A 36 11.44 5.61 -9.63
CA GLU A 36 12.89 5.75 -9.36
C GLU A 36 13.23 5.50 -7.89
N LYS A 37 12.45 6.08 -6.97
CA LYS A 37 12.63 5.86 -5.53
C LYS A 37 12.36 4.41 -5.13
N LEU A 38 11.32 3.80 -5.71
CA LEU A 38 11.02 2.38 -5.49
C LEU A 38 12.17 1.49 -5.99
N SER A 39 12.66 1.73 -7.20
CA SER A 39 13.77 0.96 -7.77
C SER A 39 15.07 1.13 -6.97
N SER A 40 15.35 2.35 -6.48
CA SER A 40 16.52 2.63 -5.64
C SER A 40 16.41 1.95 -4.27
N SER A 41 15.29 2.13 -3.56
CA SER A 41 15.05 1.50 -2.25
C SER A 41 15.06 -0.03 -2.31
N ALA A 42 14.56 -0.63 -3.40
CA ALA A 42 14.64 -2.08 -3.62
C ALA A 42 16.09 -2.59 -3.69
N ARG A 43 16.99 -1.86 -4.38
CA ARG A 43 18.43 -2.23 -4.43
C ARG A 43 19.09 -2.12 -3.06
N VAL A 44 18.77 -1.05 -2.32
CA VAL A 44 19.30 -0.85 -0.96
C VAL A 44 18.85 -1.96 -0.02
N LEU A 45 17.54 -2.27 -0.01
CA LEU A 45 17.00 -3.35 0.82
C LEU A 45 17.59 -4.70 0.45
N GLU A 46 17.70 -5.02 -0.84
CA GLU A 46 18.34 -6.26 -1.29
C GLU A 46 19.80 -6.36 -0.81
N GLY A 47 20.56 -5.27 -0.85
CA GLY A 47 21.92 -5.21 -0.33
C GLY A 47 21.97 -5.57 1.16
N LYS A 48 21.11 -4.94 1.98
CA LYS A 48 21.03 -5.20 3.42
C LYS A 48 20.60 -6.60 3.78
N LEU A 49 19.66 -7.17 3.02
CA LEU A 49 19.26 -8.57 3.18
C LEU A 49 20.45 -9.50 2.92
N LYS A 50 21.23 -9.28 1.85
CA LYS A 50 22.40 -10.11 1.52
C LYS A 50 23.54 -10.00 2.53
N GLU A 51 23.73 -8.84 3.15
CA GLU A 51 24.73 -8.62 4.20
C GLU A 51 24.47 -9.50 5.45
N HIS A 52 23.20 -9.74 5.78
CA HIS A 52 22.79 -10.39 7.03
C HIS A 52 22.23 -11.81 6.86
N MET A 53 21.80 -12.22 5.65
CA MET A 53 21.11 -13.52 5.42
C MET A 53 21.95 -14.76 5.76
N ASN A 54 23.27 -14.66 5.77
CA ASN A 54 24.16 -15.77 6.15
C ASN A 54 24.35 -15.89 7.67
N LYS A 55 23.94 -14.86 8.43
CA LYS A 55 24.09 -14.79 9.89
C LYS A 55 22.79 -15.11 10.62
N ASP A 56 21.66 -14.76 10.02
CA ASP A 56 20.33 -14.95 10.60
C ASP A 56 19.36 -15.58 9.59
N VAL A 57 18.77 -16.70 9.99
CA VAL A 57 17.76 -17.43 9.22
C VAL A 57 16.49 -16.61 8.99
N GLN A 58 16.11 -15.72 9.91
CA GLN A 58 14.95 -14.85 9.76
C GLN A 58 15.16 -13.83 8.64
N VAL A 59 16.39 -13.31 8.49
CA VAL A 59 16.75 -12.45 7.36
C VAL A 59 16.71 -13.24 6.05
N SER A 60 17.20 -14.47 6.04
CA SER A 60 17.14 -15.35 4.86
C SER A 60 15.70 -15.63 4.42
N HIS A 61 14.80 -15.92 5.37
CA HIS A 61 13.38 -16.07 5.07
C HIS A 61 12.75 -14.78 4.54
N LEU A 62 13.03 -13.63 5.18
CA LEU A 62 12.56 -12.33 4.71
C LEU A 62 13.02 -12.04 3.27
N TYR A 63 14.28 -12.36 2.95
CA TYR A 63 14.80 -12.20 1.59
C TYR A 63 14.04 -13.05 0.58
N ASN A 64 13.78 -14.33 0.89
CA ASN A 64 13.03 -15.21 0.00
C ASN A 64 11.59 -14.72 -0.23
N ASP A 65 10.93 -14.25 0.83
CA ASP A 65 9.56 -13.70 0.75
C ASP A 65 9.51 -12.43 -0.13
N LEU A 66 10.50 -11.55 0.01
CA LEU A 66 10.55 -10.26 -0.70
C LEU A 66 11.12 -10.36 -2.12
N ARG A 67 11.90 -11.41 -2.44
CA ARG A 67 12.64 -11.51 -3.70
C ARG A 67 11.78 -11.23 -4.95
N PRO A 68 10.56 -11.77 -5.10
CA PRO A 68 9.72 -11.47 -6.26
C PRO A 68 9.39 -9.98 -6.39
N LEU A 69 9.07 -9.31 -5.28
CA LEU A 69 8.76 -7.88 -5.25
C LEU A 69 9.99 -7.02 -5.54
N LEU A 70 11.15 -7.40 -4.99
CA LEU A 70 12.42 -6.72 -5.23
C LEU A 70 12.79 -6.77 -6.71
N GLU A 71 12.64 -7.92 -7.38
CA GLU A 71 12.91 -8.02 -8.82
C GLU A 71 11.97 -7.14 -9.64
N LEU A 72 10.66 -7.17 -9.36
CA LEU A 72 9.68 -6.34 -10.05
C LEU A 72 9.95 -4.84 -9.86
N ALA A 73 10.31 -4.42 -8.65
CA ALA A 73 10.67 -3.04 -8.31
C ALA A 73 11.95 -2.60 -9.03
N LYS A 74 13.01 -3.42 -9.00
CA LYS A 74 14.26 -3.15 -9.72
C LYS A 74 14.05 -3.03 -11.23
N SER A 75 13.23 -3.90 -11.81
CA SER A 75 12.84 -3.86 -13.23
C SER A 75 11.79 -2.81 -13.56
N ARG A 76 11.37 -1.97 -12.60
CA ARG A 76 10.39 -0.88 -12.81
C ARG A 76 9.03 -1.37 -13.33
N ARG A 77 8.63 -2.58 -12.95
CA ARG A 77 7.37 -3.23 -13.39
C ARG A 77 6.20 -2.99 -12.45
N ILE A 78 6.44 -2.41 -11.28
CA ILE A 78 5.39 -2.01 -10.32
C ILE A 78 4.99 -0.57 -10.66
N LEU A 79 3.80 -0.41 -11.23
CA LEU A 79 3.28 0.89 -11.69
C LEU A 79 2.16 1.43 -10.80
N THR A 80 1.58 0.57 -9.96
CA THR A 80 0.50 0.90 -9.03
C THR A 80 0.91 0.54 -7.61
N PRO A 81 0.49 1.34 -6.60
CA PRO A 81 0.67 1.00 -5.19
C PRO A 81 0.19 -0.41 -4.88
N ILE A 82 0.96 -1.12 -4.07
CA ILE A 82 0.52 -2.36 -3.42
C ILE A 82 -0.12 -1.99 -2.08
N GLU A 83 -1.13 -2.75 -1.65
CA GLU A 83 -1.73 -2.57 -0.34
C GLU A 83 -0.72 -2.78 0.79
N VAL A 84 -0.79 -1.99 1.85
CA VAL A 84 0.16 -2.03 2.98
C VAL A 84 0.26 -3.43 3.61
N GLY A 85 -0.86 -4.16 3.69
CA GLY A 85 -0.90 -5.51 4.24
C GLY A 85 -0.35 -6.60 3.32
N ALA A 86 -0.13 -6.29 2.03
CA ALA A 86 0.37 -7.24 1.05
C ALA A 86 1.91 -7.23 0.93
N VAL A 87 2.60 -6.32 1.61
CA VAL A 87 4.07 -6.33 1.72
C VAL A 87 4.48 -7.33 2.81
N PRO A 88 5.17 -8.44 2.48
CA PRO A 88 5.51 -9.47 3.44
C PRO A 88 6.65 -9.02 4.36
N GLY A 89 6.66 -9.54 5.59
CA GLY A 89 7.83 -9.46 6.48
C GLY A 89 7.74 -8.49 7.65
N ARG A 90 6.73 -7.60 7.70
CA ARG A 90 6.58 -6.62 8.79
C ARG A 90 6.61 -7.26 10.19
N TYR A 91 5.94 -8.38 10.36
CA TYR A 91 5.87 -9.09 11.64
C TYR A 91 7.24 -9.57 12.13
N ARG A 92 8.21 -9.83 11.24
CA ARG A 92 9.54 -10.35 11.63
C ARG A 92 10.36 -9.31 12.40
N PHE A 93 10.12 -8.03 12.16
CA PHE A 93 10.74 -6.93 12.91
C PHE A 93 10.13 -6.79 14.31
N THR A 94 8.83 -7.02 14.47
CA THR A 94 8.16 -6.88 15.77
C THR A 94 8.20 -8.15 16.63
N GLU A 95 8.27 -9.33 16.01
CA GLU A 95 8.05 -10.62 16.70
C GLU A 95 9.23 -11.59 16.59
N ASN A 96 10.09 -11.47 15.58
CA ASN A 96 11.17 -12.42 15.33
C ASN A 96 12.58 -11.83 15.48
N GLY A 97 12.71 -10.71 16.19
CA GLY A 97 14.00 -10.15 16.59
C GLY A 97 14.73 -9.33 15.52
N LEU A 98 14.17 -9.18 14.30
CA LEU A 98 14.86 -8.41 13.25
C LEU A 98 15.02 -6.91 13.56
N GLN A 99 14.34 -6.39 14.59
CA GLN A 99 14.54 -5.03 15.14
C GLN A 99 15.99 -4.76 15.61
N GLU A 100 16.79 -5.78 15.87
CA GLU A 100 18.22 -5.61 16.21
C GLU A 100 19.03 -5.06 15.02
N TYR A 101 18.57 -5.29 13.78
CA TYR A 101 19.20 -4.80 12.56
C TYR A 101 18.57 -3.48 12.12
N SER A 102 18.91 -2.40 12.82
CA SER A 102 18.32 -1.07 12.57
C SER A 102 18.51 -0.58 11.12
N ASP A 103 19.62 -0.93 10.47
CA ASP A 103 19.87 -0.58 9.07
C ASP A 103 18.98 -1.36 8.10
N LEU A 104 18.73 -2.64 8.38
CA LEU A 104 17.81 -3.48 7.63
C LEU A 104 16.35 -3.05 7.84
N GLU A 105 15.95 -2.78 9.08
CA GLU A 105 14.60 -2.28 9.40
C GLU A 105 14.33 -0.95 8.69
N HIS A 106 15.30 -0.04 8.71
CA HIS A 106 15.19 1.23 8.01
C HIS A 106 15.03 1.04 6.50
N ALA A 107 15.86 0.19 5.88
CA ALA A 107 15.77 -0.11 4.45
C ALA A 107 14.41 -0.74 4.09
N TYR A 108 13.90 -1.64 4.93
CA TYR A 108 12.58 -2.25 4.77
C TYR A 108 11.45 -1.23 4.86
N ALA A 109 11.50 -0.32 5.84
CA ALA A 109 10.51 0.72 6.01
C ALA A 109 10.46 1.67 4.81
N VAL A 110 11.62 2.11 4.32
CA VAL A 110 11.72 2.98 3.13
C VAL A 110 11.13 2.29 1.90
N PHE A 111 11.52 1.04 1.64
CA PHE A 111 10.97 0.27 0.53
C PHE A 111 9.45 0.10 0.66
N SER A 112 8.96 -0.23 1.86
CA SER A 112 7.54 -0.42 2.15
C SER A 112 6.75 0.86 1.87
N ILE A 113 7.26 2.03 2.27
CA ILE A 113 6.61 3.32 1.98
C ILE A 113 6.51 3.54 0.47
N GLU A 114 7.60 3.36 -0.27
CA GLU A 114 7.62 3.65 -1.72
C GLU A 114 6.72 2.67 -2.51
N ILE A 115 6.72 1.38 -2.17
CA ILE A 115 5.90 0.38 -2.87
C ILE A 115 4.40 0.52 -2.58
N THR A 116 4.03 1.10 -1.43
CA THR A 116 2.62 1.36 -1.05
C THR A 116 2.13 2.74 -1.51
N GLY A 117 2.85 3.41 -2.41
CA GLY A 117 2.43 4.70 -2.99
C GLY A 117 3.20 5.93 -2.49
N GLY A 118 4.28 5.72 -1.75
CA GLY A 118 5.17 6.77 -1.25
C GLY A 118 4.60 7.52 -0.04
N GLU A 119 5.39 8.45 0.48
CA GLU A 119 4.96 9.32 1.58
C GLU A 119 3.83 10.27 1.09
N PRO A 120 2.65 10.26 1.75
CA PRO A 120 1.55 11.16 1.44
C PRO A 120 2.00 12.63 1.39
N PRO A 121 1.47 13.44 0.46
CA PRO A 121 1.83 14.86 0.35
C PRO A 121 1.73 15.62 1.67
N LEU A 122 0.70 15.34 2.48
CA LEU A 122 0.49 15.95 3.78
C LEU A 122 1.67 15.73 4.75
N LEU A 123 2.24 14.51 4.79
CA LEU A 123 3.37 14.22 5.68
C LEU A 123 4.63 15.00 5.28
N LYS A 124 4.85 15.21 3.96
CA LYS A 124 5.97 16.02 3.46
C LYS A 124 5.84 17.47 3.93
N ILE A 125 4.63 18.04 3.90
CA ILE A 125 4.35 19.40 4.37
C ILE A 125 4.63 19.51 5.87
N LEU A 126 4.06 18.62 6.69
CA LEU A 126 4.23 18.63 8.14
C LEU A 126 5.70 18.48 8.56
N ARG A 127 6.46 17.62 7.87
CA ARG A 127 7.90 17.44 8.14
C ARG A 127 8.71 18.69 7.77
N ALA A 128 8.37 19.34 6.67
CA ALA A 128 9.01 20.59 6.25
C ALA A 128 8.74 21.72 7.26
N GLU A 129 7.52 21.80 7.82
CA GLU A 129 7.18 22.76 8.87
C GLU A 129 7.93 22.50 10.18
N ARG A 130 8.01 21.23 10.61
CA ARG A 130 8.76 20.85 11.81
C ARG A 130 10.24 21.22 11.73
N ASN A 131 10.87 21.02 10.57
CA ASN A 131 12.30 21.28 10.38
C ASN A 131 12.63 22.78 10.14
N ARG A 132 11.63 23.67 10.09
CA ARG A 132 11.81 25.14 9.99
C ARG A 132 11.89 25.84 11.35
N LYS A 133 11.71 25.11 12.45
CA LYS A 133 11.88 25.58 13.82
C LYS A 133 13.20 25.08 14.38
#